data_AF-A0A485K5M6-F1
#
_entry.id   AF-A0A485K5M6-F1
#
_cell.length_a   1.000
_cell.length_b   1.000
_cell.length_c   1.000
_cell.angle_alpha   90.00
_cell.angle_beta   90.00
_cell.angle_gamma   90.00
#
_symmetry.space_group_name_H-M   'P 1'
#
loop_
_entity.id
_entity.type
_entity.pdbx_description
1 polymer ?
#
loop_
_entity_poly.entity_id
_entity_poly.type
_entity_poly.pdbx_seq_one_letter_code
_entity_poly.pdbx_strand_id
1 'polypeptide(L)'
;MAIAHVAGAVALLMSANAELIPETVYAYLTHTADRDGLNATEPTTWFWPNGTVRGQGGIHCGNVPDTVWPNNRFGHCRVNVAASFDLDTGALMDLP
;
A
#
# COMPACT_ATOMS: atom_id res chain seq x y z
N MET A 1 13.96 0.93 -2.81
CA MET A 1 13.82 1.55 -1.46
C MET A 1 12.54 1.15 -0.71
N ALA A 2 11.42 0.82 -1.38
CA ALA A 2 10.19 0.42 -0.71
C ALA A 2 10.31 -0.87 0.15
N ILE A 3 11.04 -1.88 -0.34
CA ILE A 3 11.22 -3.17 0.36
C ILE A 3 11.74 -2.99 1.79
N ALA A 4 12.76 -2.14 1.98
CA ALA A 4 13.34 -1.90 3.30
C ALA A 4 12.36 -1.22 4.28
N HIS A 5 11.47 -0.35 3.77
CA HIS A 5 10.42 0.27 4.60
C HIS A 5 9.37 -0.75 5.02
N VAL A 6 8.96 -1.64 4.09
CA VAL A 6 8.03 -2.72 4.41
C VAL A 6 8.65 -3.67 5.44
N ALA A 7 9.92 -4.05 5.26
CA ALA A 7 10.64 -4.88 6.24
C ALA A 7 10.69 -4.23 7.63
N GLY A 8 10.93 -2.91 7.71
CA GLY A 8 10.85 -2.16 8.97
C GLY A 8 9.45 -2.15 9.58
N ALA A 9 8.40 -1.97 8.77
CA ALA A 9 7.02 -2.03 9.24
C ALA A 9 6.67 -3.42 9.80
N VAL A 10 7.09 -4.50 9.12
CA VAL A 10 6.93 -5.87 9.60
C VAL A 10 7.66 -6.08 10.93
N ALA A 11 8.89 -5.58 11.05
CA ALA A 11 9.66 -5.68 12.29
C ALA A 11 8.96 -4.98 13.46
N LEU A 12 8.32 -3.83 13.24
CA LEU A 12 7.52 -3.14 14.27
C LEU A 12 6.31 -3.99 14.70
N LEU A 13 5.56 -4.55 13.77
CA LEU A 13 4.42 -5.43 14.08
C LEU A 13 4.87 -6.66 14.90
N MET A 14 5.96 -7.30 14.49
CA MET A 14 6.52 -8.46 15.18
C MET A 14 7.12 -8.11 16.55
N SER A 15 7.61 -6.88 16.74
CA SER A 15 8.08 -6.43 18.06
C SER A 15 6.93 -6.26 19.06
N ALA A 16 5.73 -5.94 18.56
CA ALA A 16 4.52 -5.81 19.37
C ALA A 16 3.90 -7.18 19.68
N ASN A 17 3.95 -8.10 18.72
CA ASN A 17 3.55 -9.48 18.91
C ASN A 17 4.46 -10.43 18.10
N ALA A 18 5.34 -11.13 18.82
CA ALA A 18 6.31 -12.05 18.22
C ALA A 18 5.68 -13.35 17.68
N GLU A 19 4.42 -13.65 18.01
CA GLU A 19 3.70 -14.84 17.56
C GLU A 19 2.96 -14.63 16.22
N LEU A 20 3.06 -13.43 15.63
CA LEU A 20 2.43 -13.14 14.33
C LEU A 20 2.96 -14.06 13.22
N ILE A 21 2.02 -14.69 12.51
CA ILE A 21 2.30 -15.45 11.29
C ILE A 21 2.25 -14.55 10.05
N PRO A 22 2.90 -14.94 8.94
CA PRO A 22 2.95 -14.13 7.72
C PRO A 22 1.59 -13.63 7.21
N GLU A 23 0.55 -14.46 7.34
CA GLU A 23 -0.80 -14.15 6.90
C GLU A 23 -1.41 -13.01 7.72
N THR A 24 -1.20 -13.02 9.04
CA THR A 24 -1.67 -11.95 9.94
C THR A 24 -0.91 -10.65 9.69
N VAL A 25 0.41 -10.74 9.46
CA VAL A 25 1.21 -9.58 9.08
C VAL A 25 0.70 -8.97 7.78
N TYR A 26 0.41 -9.80 6.77
CA TYR A 26 -0.18 -9.36 5.51
C TYR A 26 -1.54 -8.68 5.72
N ALA A 27 -2.40 -9.24 6.58
CA ALA A 27 -3.68 -8.63 6.93
C ALA A 27 -3.50 -7.23 7.53
N TYR A 28 -2.61 -7.07 8.52
CA TYR A 28 -2.32 -5.75 9.09
C TYR A 28 -1.85 -4.76 8.02
N LEU A 29 -0.87 -5.15 7.19
CA LEU A 29 -0.33 -4.26 6.16
C LEU A 29 -1.35 -3.84 5.08
N THR A 30 -2.41 -4.62 4.87
CA THR A 30 -3.37 -4.41 3.79
C THR A 30 -4.70 -3.79 4.24
N HIS A 31 -5.16 -4.11 5.45
CA HIS A 31 -6.38 -3.55 6.03
C HIS A 31 -6.18 -2.14 6.59
N THR A 32 -4.98 -1.83 7.10
CA THR A 32 -4.67 -0.50 7.64
C THR A 32 -4.01 0.42 6.62
N ALA A 33 -3.80 -0.05 5.38
CA ALA A 33 -3.21 0.73 4.32
C ALA A 33 -4.03 2.00 4.02
N ASP A 34 -3.34 3.13 4.00
CA ASP A 34 -3.94 4.42 3.74
C ASP A 34 -4.10 4.63 2.24
N ARG A 35 -5.33 4.94 1.83
CA ARG A 35 -5.72 5.19 0.44
C ARG A 35 -5.78 6.69 0.13
N ASP A 36 -5.81 7.53 1.15
CA ASP A 36 -5.94 8.96 0.99
C ASP A 36 -4.63 9.53 0.41
N GLY A 37 -4.75 10.27 -0.69
CA GLY A 37 -3.63 10.91 -1.38
C GLY A 37 -2.98 10.09 -2.49
N LEU A 38 -3.42 8.85 -2.74
CA LEU A 38 -2.92 8.00 -3.84
C LEU A 38 -4.06 7.53 -4.76
N ASN A 39 -4.86 8.48 -5.23
CA ASN A 39 -5.92 8.25 -6.22
C ASN A 39 -5.46 8.48 -7.66
N ALA A 40 -4.16 8.73 -7.87
CA ALA A 40 -3.61 8.96 -9.19
C ALA A 40 -3.50 7.63 -9.94
N THR A 41 -4.45 7.38 -10.84
CA THR A 41 -4.35 6.30 -11.83
C THR A 41 -3.30 6.66 -12.88
N GLU A 42 -2.60 5.67 -13.43
CA GLU A 42 -1.72 5.95 -14.57
C GLU A 42 -2.58 6.43 -15.75
N PRO A 43 -2.29 7.62 -16.34
CA PRO A 43 -3.01 8.06 -17.51
C PRO A 43 -2.74 7.10 -18.68
N THR A 44 -3.76 6.88 -19.51
CA THR A 44 -3.62 6.05 -20.72
C THR A 44 -2.58 6.62 -21.70
N THR A 45 -2.34 7.93 -21.66
CA THR A 45 -1.32 8.61 -22.45
C THR A 45 -0.69 9.72 -21.64
N TRP A 46 0.64 9.76 -21.63
CA TRP A 46 1.43 10.82 -21.03
C TRP A 46 1.64 11.94 -22.05
N PHE A 47 1.54 13.18 -21.59
CA PHE A 47 1.79 14.37 -22.39
C PHE A 47 2.93 15.19 -21.78
N TRP A 48 3.70 15.87 -22.63
CA TRP A 48 4.62 16.91 -22.21
C TRP A 48 3.87 18.20 -21.85
N PRO A 49 4.47 19.15 -21.12
CA PRO A 49 3.83 20.43 -20.80
C PRO A 49 3.38 21.24 -22.03
N ASN A 50 4.00 21.01 -23.19
CA ASN A 50 3.62 21.64 -24.47
C ASN A 50 2.46 20.90 -25.19
N GLY A 51 1.86 19.89 -24.57
CA GLY A 51 0.73 19.13 -25.09
C GLY A 51 1.08 18.02 -26.09
N THR A 52 2.36 17.81 -26.43
CA THR A 52 2.73 16.69 -27.32
C THR A 52 2.76 15.36 -26.56
N VAL A 53 2.44 14.27 -27.26
CA VAL A 53 2.43 12.93 -26.67
C VAL A 53 3.86 12.53 -26.27
N ARG A 54 4.01 12.16 -24.99
CA ARG A 54 5.25 11.63 -24.43
C ARG A 54 5.34 10.11 -24.57
N GLY A 55 4.21 9.42 -24.48
CA GLY A 55 4.13 7.96 -24.59
C GLY A 55 2.80 7.42 -24.06
N GLN A 56 2.57 6.13 -24.25
CA GLN A 56 1.42 5.45 -23.64
C GLN A 56 1.67 5.18 -22.16
N GLY A 57 0.59 5.10 -21.38
CA GLY A 57 0.65 4.61 -20.01
C GLY A 57 1.14 3.15 -19.96
N GLY A 58 1.78 2.77 -18.86
CA GLY A 58 2.23 1.40 -18.64
C GLY A 58 1.08 0.39 -18.70
N ILE A 59 1.38 -0.81 -19.21
CA ILE A 59 0.42 -1.92 -19.27
C ILE A 59 0.02 -2.34 -17.85
N HIS A 60 -1.27 -2.65 -17.64
CA HIS A 60 -1.72 -3.20 -16.36
C HIS A 60 -1.16 -4.61 -16.15
N CYS A 61 -0.47 -4.83 -15.03
CA CYS A 61 0.01 -6.15 -14.63
C CYS A 61 -1.19 -7.04 -14.27
N GLY A 62 -1.42 -8.10 -15.04
CA GLY A 62 -2.45 -9.09 -14.71
C GLY A 62 -3.90 -8.61 -14.79
N ASN A 63 -4.19 -7.57 -15.58
CA ASN A 63 -5.54 -7.01 -15.78
C ASN A 63 -6.22 -6.43 -14.53
N VAL A 64 -5.48 -6.12 -13.47
CA VAL A 64 -6.05 -5.43 -12.30
C VAL A 64 -6.31 -3.96 -12.67
N PRO A 65 -7.52 -3.41 -12.45
CA PRO A 65 -7.78 -2.02 -12.79
C PRO A 65 -7.02 -1.05 -11.87
N ASP A 66 -6.62 0.10 -12.41
CA ASP A 66 -6.02 1.17 -11.58
C ASP A 66 -7.10 1.89 -10.73
N THR A 67 -8.39 1.72 -11.06
CA THR A 67 -9.53 2.45 -10.47
C THR A 67 -10.18 1.79 -9.26
N VAL A 68 -9.80 0.56 -8.91
CA VAL A 68 -10.36 -0.18 -7.77
C VAL A 68 -9.25 -0.69 -6.87
N TRP A 69 -9.52 -0.79 -5.57
CA TRP A 69 -8.56 -1.31 -4.59
C TRP A 69 -8.79 -2.81 -4.35
N PRO A 70 -7.74 -3.65 -4.26
CA PRO A 70 -6.34 -3.32 -4.51
C PRO A 70 -6.10 -2.97 -5.98
N ASN A 71 -5.29 -1.94 -6.23
CA ASN A 71 -5.04 -1.43 -7.57
C ASN A 71 -3.71 -1.96 -8.13
N ASN A 72 -3.57 -1.90 -9.45
CA ASN A 72 -2.40 -2.46 -10.12
C ASN A 72 -1.07 -1.70 -9.85
N ARG A 73 -1.13 -0.45 -9.37
CA ARG A 73 0.06 0.39 -9.17
C ARG A 73 0.62 0.36 -7.75
N PHE A 74 -0.28 0.30 -6.78
CA PHE A 74 -0.02 0.51 -5.37
C PHE A 74 -0.53 -0.65 -4.50
N GLY A 75 -1.13 -1.69 -5.09
CA GLY A 75 -1.69 -2.82 -4.34
C GLY A 75 -2.79 -2.35 -3.40
N HIS A 76 -2.65 -2.63 -2.10
CA HIS A 76 -3.59 -2.15 -1.07
C HIS A 76 -3.39 -0.68 -0.66
N CYS A 77 -2.44 0.02 -1.30
CA CYS A 77 -2.03 1.40 -1.07
C CYS A 77 -0.88 1.55 -0.05
N ARG A 78 -0.72 2.74 0.52
CA ARG A 78 0.44 3.11 1.34
C ARG A 78 0.37 2.39 2.68
N VAL A 79 1.45 1.69 3.03
CA VAL A 79 1.60 1.09 4.37
C VAL A 79 1.47 2.17 5.44
N ASN A 80 0.55 1.97 6.37
CA ASN A 80 0.37 2.80 7.55
C ASN A 80 0.48 1.91 8.81
N VAL A 81 1.72 1.68 9.26
CA VAL A 81 1.97 0.80 10.40
C VAL A 81 1.33 1.32 11.68
N ALA A 82 1.23 2.65 11.86
CA ALA A 82 0.66 3.26 13.06
C ALA A 82 -0.84 2.95 13.20
N ALA A 83 -1.57 2.85 12.08
CA ALA A 83 -2.98 2.46 12.10
C ALA A 83 -3.23 1.01 12.53
N SER A 84 -2.19 0.19 12.68
CA SER A 84 -2.28 -1.15 13.26
C SER A 84 -2.22 -1.17 14.78
N PHE A 85 -1.94 -0.04 15.44
CA PHE A 85 -1.71 0.06 16.87
C PHE A 85 -2.73 0.95 17.56
N ASP A 86 -3.28 0.48 18.67
CA ASP A 86 -3.89 1.37 19.66
C ASP A 86 -2.79 2.30 20.21
N LEU A 87 -2.94 3.60 19.98
CA LEU A 87 -1.94 4.60 20.32
C LEU A 87 -1.82 4.84 21.82
N ASP A 88 -2.83 4.46 22.61
CA ASP A 88 -2.81 4.61 24.07
C ASP A 88 -2.12 3.43 24.75
N THR A 89 -2.32 2.22 24.23
CA THR A 89 -1.80 0.98 24.83
C THR A 89 -0.54 0.44 24.15
N GLY A 90 -0.29 0.84 22.90
CA GLY A 90 0.76 0.26 22.05
C GLY A 90 0.49 -1.19 21.65
N ALA A 91 -0.71 -1.70 21.91
CA ALA A 91 -1.14 -3.03 21.47
C ALA A 91 -1.61 -2.99 20.01
N LEU A 92 -1.55 -4.14 19.33
CA LEU A 92 -2.14 -4.26 18.01
C LEU A 92 -3.67 -4.19 18.12
N MET A 93 -4.30 -3.47 17.19
CA MET A 93 -5.76 -3.41 17.11
C MET A 93 -6.33 -4.71 16.56
N ASP A 94 -7.56 -5.05 16.95
CA ASP A 94 -8.31 -6.12 16.29
C ASP A 94 -8.65 -5.69 14.85
N LEU A 95 -8.21 -6.50 13.88
CA LEU A 95 -8.54 -6.26 12.48
C LEU A 95 -10.00 -6.67 12.20
N PRO A 96 -10.70 -5.92 11.32
CA PRO A 96 -12.05 -6.26 10.89
C PRO A 96 -12.13 -7.51 10.00
#